data_AF-A0A7Y5N3S9-F1
#
_entry.id   AF-A0A7Y5N3S9-F1
#
_cell.length_a   1.000
_cell.length_b   1.000
_cell.length_c   1.000
_cell.angle_alpha   90.00
_cell.angle_beta   90.00
_cell.angle_gamma   90.00
#
_symmetry.space_group_name_H-M   'P 1'
#
loop_
_entity.id
_entity.type
_entity.pdbx_description
1 polymer ?
#
loop_
_entity_poly.entity_id
_entity_poly.type
_entity_poly.pdbx_seq_one_letter_code
_entity_poly.pdbx_strand_id
1 'polypeptide(L)' 'STSKDDRGVVHVETIGYKQDGTVVCIFRRKVMVPKESYLEARGGEQPGRPTPVPDRNWPGPDPASQA' A
#
# COMPACT_ATOMS: atom_id res chain seq x y z
N SER A 1 18.91 11.11 13.03
CA SER A 1 18.69 9.95 12.13
C SER A 1 18.67 10.47 10.71
N THR A 2 19.82 10.53 10.05
CA THR A 2 19.95 10.95 8.65
C THR A 2 19.46 9.82 7.77
N SER A 3 18.40 10.07 6.99
CA SER A 3 17.98 9.15 5.93
C SER A 3 19.17 8.91 5.00
N LYS A 4 19.50 7.65 4.73
CA LYS A 4 20.44 7.31 3.65
C LYS A 4 19.86 7.85 2.34
N ASP A 5 20.72 8.32 1.44
CA ASP A 5 20.31 9.05 0.23
C ASP A 5 19.51 8.18 -0.76
N ASP A 6 19.56 6.85 -0.61
CA ASP A 6 18.85 5.88 -1.43
C ASP A 6 17.32 5.87 -1.24
N ARG A 7 16.81 6.49 -0.16
CA ARG A 7 15.39 6.37 0.22
C ARG A 7 14.85 7.56 1.02
N GLY A 8 13.56 7.84 0.83
CA GLY A 8 12.79 8.86 1.54
C GLY A 8 11.71 8.26 2.45
N VAL A 9 11.30 9.02 3.47
CA VAL A 9 10.13 8.72 4.29
C VAL A 9 8.92 9.44 3.73
N VAL A 10 7.88 8.70 3.35
CA VAL A 10 6.59 9.24 2.90
C VAL A 10 5.57 9.10 4.02
N HIS A 11 4.84 10.19 4.31
CA HIS A 11 3.72 10.19 5.24
C HIS A 11 2.43 9.97 4.45
N VAL A 12 1.69 8.92 4.78
CA VAL A 12 0.43 8.56 4.11
C VAL A 12 -0.71 8.69 5.10
N GLU A 13 -1.74 9.42 4.71
CA GLU A 13 -3.06 9.39 5.36
C GLU A 13 -4.00 8.57 4.49
N THR A 14 -4.69 7.60 5.08
CA THR A 14 -5.69 6.78 4.40
C THR A 14 -7.02 6.97 5.09
N ILE A 15 -8.04 7.30 4.29
CA ILE A 15 -9.41 7.55 4.74
C ILE A 15 -10.29 6.45 4.15
N GLY A 16 -10.91 5.67 5.01
CA GLY A 16 -11.91 4.66 4.64
C GLY A 16 -13.31 5.25 4.71
N TYR A 17 -14.08 5.05 3.64
CA TYR A 17 -15.48 5.44 3.53
C TYR A 17 -16.37 4.20 3.42
N LYS A 18 -17.59 4.26 3.98
CA LYS A 18 -18.65 3.28 3.66
C LYS A 18 -19.50 3.79 2.49
N GLN A 19 -20.44 2.97 2.00
CA GLN A 19 -21.19 3.18 0.77
C GLN A 19 -21.95 4.52 0.65
N ASP A 20 -22.20 5.21 1.76
CA ASP A 20 -22.87 6.52 1.81
C ASP A 20 -21.89 7.71 1.90
N GLY A 21 -20.58 7.46 1.82
CA GLY A 21 -19.55 8.48 1.97
C GLY A 21 -19.22 8.85 3.42
N THR A 22 -19.78 8.18 4.42
CA THR A 22 -19.39 8.37 5.82
C THR A 22 -17.99 7.82 6.05
N VAL A 23 -17.12 8.61 6.69
CA VAL A 23 -15.79 8.16 7.13
C VAL A 23 -15.94 7.12 8.23
N VAL A 24 -15.35 5.95 8.03
CA VAL A 24 -15.34 4.85 9.01
C VAL A 24 -13.97 4.61 9.63
N CYS A 25 -12.90 5.06 8.99
CA CYS A 25 -11.54 4.89 9.49
C CYS A 25 -10.61 5.96 8.92
N ILE A 26 -9.73 6.51 9.76
CA ILE A 26 -8.60 7.33 9.32
C ILE A 26 -7.36 6.77 10.01
N PHE A 27 -6.32 6.47 9.23
CA PHE A 27 -5.02 6.10 9.80
C PHE A 27 -3.88 6.73 9.03
N ARG A 28 -2.79 6.99 9.76
CA ARG A 28 -1.56 7.56 9.22
C ARG A 28 -0.44 6.56 9.36
N ARG A 29 0.36 6.39 8.31
CA ARG A 29 1.54 5.52 8.32
C ARG A 29 2.73 6.19 7.65
N LYS A 30 3.93 5.82 8.09
CA LYS A 30 5.18 6.21 7.44
C LYS A 30 5.70 5.03 6.62
N VAL A 31 5.99 5.24 5.35
CA VAL A 31 6.55 4.22 4.46
C VAL A 31 7.91 4.66 3.93
N MET A 32 8.83 3.70 3.80
CA MET A 32 10.12 3.91 3.17
C MET A 32 9.96 3.73 1.66
N VAL A 33 10.35 4.74 0.86
CA VAL A 33 10.25 4.69 -0.60
C VAL A 33 11.64 4.93 -1.19
N PRO A 34 12.13 4.06 -2.09
CA PRO A 34 13.38 4.30 -2.81
C PRO A 34 13.30 5.60 -3.63
N LYS A 35 14.41 6.32 -3.74
CA LYS A 35 14.49 7.45 -4.68
C LYS A 35 14.70 6.95 -6.11
N GLU A 36 14.32 7.77 -7.10
CA GLU A 36 14.48 7.46 -8.52
C GLU A 36 15.92 7.04 -8.87
N SER A 37 16.91 7.79 -8.38
CA SER A 37 18.34 7.50 -8.60
C SER A 37 18.78 6.12 -8.10
N TYR A 38 18.12 5.59 -7.06
CA TYR A 38 18.38 4.24 -6.57
C TYR A 38 17.72 3.17 -7.44
N LEU A 39 16.55 3.46 -8.02
CA LEU A 39 15.83 2.55 -8.92
C LEU A 39 16.57 2.41 -10.25
N GLU A 40 17.03 3.51 -10.85
CA GLU A 40 17.82 3.52 -12.09
C GLU A 40 19.05 2.60 -11.99
N ALA A 41 19.77 2.64 -10.86
CA ALA A 41 20.94 1.81 -10.61
C ALA A 41 20.63 0.29 -10.46
N ARG A 42 19.37 -0.11 -10.29
CA ARG A 42 18.96 -1.48 -9.95
C ARG A 42 17.91 -2.08 -10.90
N GLY A 43 17.71 -1.50 -12.08
CA GLY A 43 16.81 -2.03 -13.10
C GLY A 43 15.42 -1.39 -13.14
N GLY A 44 15.25 -0.23 -12.50
CA GLY A 44 14.17 0.72 -12.76
C GLY A 44 12.82 0.44 -12.09
N GLU A 45 12.54 -0.79 -11.67
CA GLU A 45 11.22 -1.11 -11.12
C GLU A 45 11.15 -0.92 -9.60
N GLN A 46 10.20 -0.08 -9.17
CA GLN A 46 9.82 0.01 -7.75
C GLN A 46 9.20 -1.33 -7.32
N PRO A 47 9.55 -1.86 -6.13
CA PRO A 47 8.90 -3.07 -5.62
C PRO A 47 7.38 -2.89 -5.59
N GLY A 48 6.68 -3.76 -6.33
CA GLY A 48 5.23 -3.73 -6.43
C GLY A 48 4.55 -3.99 -5.08
N ARG A 49 3.26 -3.64 -5.00
CA ARG A 49 2.43 -4.00 -3.83
C ARG A 49 2.41 -5.53 -3.70
N PRO A 50 2.72 -6.11 -2.53
CA PRO A 50 2.60 -7.55 -2.35
C PRO A 50 1.16 -8.00 -2.57
N THR A 51 0.98 -9.17 -3.16
CA THR A 51 -0.34 -9.80 -3.31
C THR A 51 -0.96 -10.00 -1.93
N PRO A 52 -2.19 -9.52 -1.68
CA PRO A 52 -2.88 -9.75 -0.43
C PRO A 52 -2.94 -11.26 -0.14
N VAL A 53 -2.48 -11.67 1.03
CA VAL A 53 -2.64 -13.05 1.52
C VAL A 53 -3.87 -13.05 2.42
N PRO A 54 -4.99 -13.66 1.99
CA PRO A 54 -6.20 -13.71 2.80
C PRO A 54 -5.96 -14.49 4.08
N ASP A 55 -6.54 -14.04 5.20
CA ASP A 55 -6.50 -14.80 6.44
C ASP A 55 -7.55 -15.92 6.44
N ARG A 56 -7.57 -16.73 7.51
CA ARG A 56 -8.53 -17.85 7.66
C ARG A 56 -10.01 -17.42 7.68
N ASN A 57 -10.29 -16.13 7.86
CA ASN A 57 -11.64 -15.60 7.97
C ASN A 57 -12.10 -14.97 6.65
N TRP A 58 -11.28 -14.97 5.60
CA TRP A 58 -11.64 -14.43 4.30
C TRP A 58 -12.63 -15.37 3.59
N PRO A 59 -13.89 -14.94 3.34
CA PRO A 59 -14.90 -15.80 2.74
C PRO A 59 -14.68 -16.09 1.25
N GLY A 60 -13.65 -15.49 0.63
CA GLY A 60 -13.47 -15.55 -0.82
C GLY A 60 -14.43 -14.60 -1.54
N PRO A 61 -14.29 -14.44 -2.87
CA PRO A 61 -15.36 -13.88 -3.68
C PRO A 61 -16.59 -14.79 -3.62
N ASP A 62 -17.78 -14.19 -3.61
CA ASP A 62 -19.05 -14.90 -3.60
C ASP A 62 -19.18 -15.75 -4.88
N PRO A 63 -19.37 -17.08 -4.79
CA PRO A 63 -19.56 -17.91 -5.98
C PRO A 63 -20.76 -17.48 -6.84
N ALA A 64 -21.73 -16.73 -6.29
CA ALA A 64 -22.85 -16.17 -7.03
C ALA A 64 -22.48 -14.97 -7.94
N SER A 65 -21.26 -14.41 -7.82
CA SER A 65 -20.79 -13.28 -8.65
C SER A 65 -19.98 -13.71 -9.87
N GLN A 66 -19.86 -15.01 -10.15
CA GLN A 66 -19.23 -15.57 -11.34
C GLN A 66 -20.30 -16.25 -12.22
N ALA A 67 -21.21 -15.46 -12.78
CA ALA A 67 -22.14 -15.87 -13.81
C ALA A 67 -22.50 -14.67 -14.69
#